data_AF-A0A7M3UT12-F1
#
_entry.id   AF-A0A7M3UT12-F1
#
_cell.length_a   1.000
_cell.length_b   1.000
_cell.length_c   1.000
_cell.angle_alpha   90.00
_cell.angle_beta   90.00
_cell.angle_gamma   90.00
#
_symmetry.space_group_name_H-M   'P 1'
#
loop_
_entity.id
_entity.type
_entity.pdbx_description
1 polymer ?
#
loop_
_entity_poly.entity_id
_entity_poly.type
_entity_poly.pdbx_seq_one_letter_code
_entity_poly.pdbx_strand_id
1 'polypeptide(L)' 'MPQLSPEPWFMSLFSSWVIFLFFATTKTLKFTFLNELSTLTFKNTNTPWSWPWL' A
#
# COMPACT_ATOMS: atom_id res chain seq x y z
N MET A 1 -27.40 -19.52 28.73
CA MET A 1 -27.50 -19.01 27.35
C MET A 1 -26.54 -19.83 26.49
N PRO A 2 -26.95 -20.34 25.32
CA PRO A 2 -26.16 -21.28 24.50
C PRO A 2 -24.90 -20.68 23.84
N GLN A 3 -24.64 -19.38 24.03
CA GLN A 3 -23.39 -18.69 23.62
C GLN A 3 -22.26 -18.79 24.66
N LEU A 4 -22.51 -19.38 25.84
CA LEU A 4 -21.56 -19.43 26.95
C LEU A 4 -20.88 -20.79 27.10
N SER A 5 -20.85 -21.62 26.06
CA SER A 5 -20.00 -22.81 26.01
C SER A 5 -18.56 -22.34 25.81
N PRO A 6 -17.67 -22.47 26.82
CA PRO A 6 -16.27 -22.07 26.73
C PRO A 6 -15.48 -23.16 25.98
N GLU A 7 -15.99 -23.58 24.82
CA GLU A 7 -15.17 -24.27 23.83
C GLU A 7 -14.01 -23.34 23.47
N PRO A 8 -12.81 -23.90 23.23
CA PRO A 8 -11.56 -23.19 23.48
C PRO A 8 -11.53 -21.85 22.74
N TRP A 9 -11.80 -20.76 23.47
CA TRP A 9 -11.90 -19.40 22.92
C TRP A 9 -10.66 -19.04 22.11
N PHE A 10 -9.52 -19.55 22.56
CA PHE A 10 -8.21 -19.42 21.94
C PHE A 10 -8.18 -20.04 20.54
N MET A 11 -8.83 -21.19 20.32
CA MET A 11 -8.86 -21.86 19.02
C MET A 11 -9.69 -21.05 18.01
N SER A 12 -10.85 -20.54 18.44
CA SER A 12 -11.70 -19.69 17.61
C SER A 12 -11.03 -18.36 17.27
N LEU A 13 -10.38 -17.74 18.26
CA LEU A 13 -9.60 -16.52 18.06
C LEU A 13 -8.43 -16.80 17.10
N PHE A 14 -7.63 -17.82 17.37
CA PHE A 14 -6.47 -18.17 16.55
C PHE A 14 -6.86 -18.44 15.10
N SER A 15 -7.91 -19.23 14.88
CA SER A 15 -8.45 -19.50 13.54
C SER A 15 -8.88 -18.22 12.83
N SER A 16 -9.64 -17.35 13.52
CA SER A 16 -10.07 -16.06 12.96
C SER A 16 -8.89 -15.17 12.58
N TRP A 17 -7.87 -15.08 13.43
CA TRP A 17 -6.67 -14.29 13.17
C TRP A 17 -5.83 -14.83 12.01
N VAL A 18 -5.66 -16.14 11.90
CA VAL A 18 -4.93 -16.77 10.78
C VAL A 18 -5.62 -16.48 9.45
N ILE A 19 -6.94 -16.65 9.39
CA ILE A 19 -7.74 -16.34 8.20
C ILE A 19 -7.59 -14.86 7.85
N PHE A 20 -7.78 -13.97 8.83
CA PHE A 20 -7.67 -12.53 8.63
C PHE A 20 -6.30 -12.11 8.06
N LEU A 21 -5.19 -12.62 8.63
CA LEU A 21 -3.84 -12.30 8.18
C LEU A 21 -3.55 -12.82 6.76
N PHE A 22 -4.04 -14.01 6.42
CA PHE A 22 -3.89 -14.56 5.07
C PHE A 22 -4.62 -13.69 4.02
N PHE A 23 -5.84 -13.26 4.31
CA PHE A 23 -6.57 -12.36 3.43
C PHE A 23 -5.97 -10.93 3.38
N ALA A 24 -5.46 -10.42 4.50
CA ALA A 24 -4.84 -9.11 4.56
C ALA A 24 -3.55 -9.05 3.72
N THR A 25 -2.65 -10.01 3.88
CA THR A 25 -1.36 -10.07 3.16
C THR A 25 -1.53 -10.19 1.64
N THR A 26 -2.48 -11.02 1.17
CA THR A 26 -2.75 -11.15 -0.27
C THR A 26 -3.27 -9.86 -0.91
N LYS A 27 -3.95 -9.00 -0.14
CA LYS A 27 -4.44 -7.70 -0.60
C LYS A 27 -3.37 -6.62 -0.56
N THR A 28 -2.52 -6.60 0.46
CA THR A 28 -1.46 -5.59 0.63
C THR A 28 -0.29 -5.79 -0.33
N LEU A 29 0.00 -7.03 -0.75
CA LEU A 29 1.09 -7.28 -1.71
C LEU A 29 0.86 -6.68 -3.11
N LYS A 30 -0.40 -6.38 -3.47
CA LYS A 30 -0.72 -5.67 -4.72
C LYS A 30 -0.61 -4.16 -4.60
N PHE A 31 0.02 -3.65 -3.54
CA PHE A 31 0.22 -2.22 -3.38
C PHE A 31 1.27 -1.73 -4.38
N THR A 32 0.79 -1.16 -5.49
CA THR A 32 1.63 -0.41 -6.44
C THR A 32 1.90 0.96 -5.83
N PHE A 33 3.16 1.24 -5.51
CA PHE A 33 3.58 2.55 -5.06
C PHE A 33 3.45 3.53 -6.24
N LEU A 34 2.42 4.39 -6.23
CA LEU A 34 2.13 5.33 -7.32
C LEU A 34 3.16 6.47 -7.43
N ASN A 35 4.03 6.61 -6.43
CA ASN A 35 5.06 7.63 -6.42
C ASN A 35 6.39 6.97 -6.76
N GLU A 36 6.62 6.69 -8.04
CA GLU A 36 8.00 6.66 -8.50
C GLU A 36 8.54 8.05 -8.18
N LEU A 37 9.48 8.13 -7.23
CA LEU A 37 10.35 9.30 -7.09
C LEU A 37 11.11 9.37 -8.41
N SER A 38 10.44 9.90 -9.44
CA SER A 38 11.07 10.38 -10.64
C SER A 38 12.08 11.36 -10.10
N THR A 39 13.33 10.93 -10.11
CA THR A 39 14.45 11.85 -10.03
C THR A 39 14.25 12.70 -11.27
N LEU A 40 13.47 13.76 -11.13
CA LEU A 40 13.38 14.83 -12.09
C LEU A 40 14.80 15.37 -12.12
N THR A 41 15.63 14.76 -12.96
CA THR A 41 16.85 15.35 -13.45
C THR A 41 16.36 16.53 -14.25
N PHE A 42 16.02 17.60 -13.55
CA PHE A 42 15.79 18.92 -14.12
C PHE A 42 17.16 19.32 -14.65
N LYS A 43 17.50 18.79 -15.82
CA LYS A 43 18.62 19.27 -16.61
C LYS A 43 18.19 20.67 -16.96
N ASN A 44 18.69 21.62 -16.16
CA ASN A 44 18.48 23.04 -16.31
C ASN A 44 19.06 23.47 -17.64
N THR A 45 18.40 23.13 -18.74
CA THR A 45 18.65 23.69 -20.06
C THR A 45 17.91 25.02 -20.08
N ASN A 46 18.46 25.98 -19.34
CA ASN A 46 18.17 27.40 -19.52
C ASN A 46 18.63 27.77 -20.93
N THR A 47 17.79 27.48 -21.93
CA THR A 47 17.90 28.14 -23.23
C THR A 47 17.28 29.53 -23.05
N PRO A 48 18.06 30.62 -23.12
CA PRO A 48 17.48 31.96 -23.09
C PRO A 48 16.57 32.07 -24.31
N TRP A 49 15.29 32.32 -24.06
CA TRP A 49 14.33 32.51 -25.13
C TRP A 49 14.68 33.79 -25.90
N SER A 50 15.20 33.64 -27.11
CA SER A 50 15.47 34.75 -28.01
C SER A 50 14.13 35.25 -28.57
N TRP A 51 13.65 36.38 -28.05
CA TRP A 51 12.43 37.02 -28.52
C TRP A 51 12.54 37.28 -30.03
N PRO A 52 11.51 36.98 -30.85
CA PRO A 52 11.62 36.94 -32.31
C PRO A 52 11.54 38.32 -32.98
N TRP A 53 11.83 39.40 -32.26
CA TRP A 53 11.67 40.77 -32.75
C TRP A 53 12.99 41.55 -32.81
N LEU A 54 14.10 40.86 -33.10
CA LEU A 54 15.36 41.47 -33.50
C LEU A 54 15.54 41.35 -35.01
#